data_AF-A0A8H3D1J1-F1
#
_entry.id   AF-A0A8H3D1J1-F1
#
_cell.length_a   1.000
_cell.length_b   1.000
_cell.length_c   1.000
_cell.angle_alpha   90.00
_cell.angle_beta   90.00
_cell.angle_gamma   90.00
#
_symmetry.space_group_name_H-M   'P 1'
#
loop_
_entity.id
_entity.type
_entity.pdbx_description
1 polymer ?
#
loop_
_entity_poly.entity_id
_entity_poly.type
_entity_poly.pdbx_seq_one_letter_code
_entity_poly.pdbx_strand_id
1 'polypeptide(L)'
;MSTSCRRRLIRDFKRLSSDPPDGISGAPCPDNIMLWNAVIFGPADTPFEDGTFKLILTFDESYPNKPPTVKFLSKMFHPNVYANGELCLDILQNRWSPTYDVAAILTSIQSLLHDPNPNSPANAEAAALYRENMKDVSGIRHAMCICRGSGISSSALRAVISNPELNLLDDDNPGLMRLSLTTLNSNNNISHRACLRFHPSSGAMNVDATPNNTDTYIDPISLDAVYDLAQDLGPLGDMIREAIGVIDRGLDIHGLDKLSISFNGGKDCTVLLHLLSAVLRRRSLEGIGHGPVCQVDKVVADGAVVSPALSNATLSPSVATNKLPTTSQPSSETTPPPIHSVYVLCPSPFPEVEDFVESSIKAYNLRLVRVSGSMRIALQAYLDTQEGQGVEAVLVGTRRNDPHGAKLDFLQHCDPGWPNLLRVHPIINWSYVQVWEYLRHPRLKVPYCHLYDDGYTSLGSTYNTFKNPALQISSPTSPPTWKPAYALEDGSLERAGRGNGGRLENKAETEVSPLANGT
;
A
#
# COMPACT_ATOMS: atom_id res chain seq x y z
N MET A 1 -3.86 9.89 47.95
CA MET A 1 -2.64 9.10 47.68
C MET A 1 -2.93 8.20 46.48
N SER A 2 -2.14 8.28 45.40
CA SER A 2 -2.38 7.46 44.19
C SER A 2 -2.02 5.99 44.48
N THR A 3 -2.99 5.08 44.34
CA THR A 3 -2.81 3.65 44.59
C THR A 3 -1.79 3.05 43.61
N SER A 4 -1.21 1.89 43.95
CA SER A 4 -0.25 1.22 43.07
C SER A 4 -0.87 0.90 41.70
N CYS A 5 -2.13 0.45 41.69
CA CYS A 5 -2.92 0.21 40.48
C CYS A 5 -3.05 1.47 39.62
N ARG A 6 -3.48 2.60 40.20
CA ARG A 6 -3.65 3.86 39.45
C ARG A 6 -2.33 4.37 38.87
N ARG A 7 -1.22 4.24 39.61
CA ARG A 7 0.13 4.57 39.08
C ARG A 7 0.52 3.66 37.91
N ARG A 8 0.16 2.38 37.96
CA ARG A 8 0.36 1.45 36.84
C ARG A 8 -0.48 1.86 35.64
N LEU A 9 -1.77 2.13 35.80
CA LEU A 9 -2.66 2.52 34.70
C LEU A 9 -2.23 3.82 34.00
N ILE A 10 -1.71 4.80 34.74
CA ILE A 10 -1.13 6.01 34.13
C ILE A 10 0.08 5.67 33.25
N ARG A 11 0.92 4.72 33.68
CA ARG A 11 2.08 4.26 32.89
C ARG A 11 1.63 3.53 31.64
N ASP A 12 0.65 2.64 31.76
CA ASP A 12 0.09 1.90 30.64
C ASP A 12 -0.59 2.85 29.64
N PHE A 13 -1.25 3.91 30.12
CA PHE A 13 -1.85 4.92 29.26
C PHE A 13 -0.79 5.72 28.51
N LYS A 14 0.28 6.13 29.21
CA LYS A 14 1.43 6.78 28.57
C LYS A 14 2.06 5.88 27.52
N ARG A 15 2.24 4.59 27.83
CA ARG A 15 2.80 3.59 26.91
C ARG A 15 1.93 3.48 25.66
N LEU A 16 0.63 3.23 25.82
CA LEU A 16 -0.34 3.11 24.73
C LEU A 16 -0.48 4.41 23.92
N SER A 17 -0.40 5.58 24.54
CA SER A 17 -0.46 6.88 23.85
C SER A 17 0.83 7.21 23.10
N SER A 18 1.99 6.85 23.67
CA SER A 18 3.30 7.10 23.07
C SER A 18 3.64 6.12 21.94
N ASP A 19 3.06 4.93 22.01
CA ASP A 19 3.38 3.82 21.13
C ASP A 19 2.19 2.86 21.00
N PRO A 20 1.10 3.30 20.33
CA PRO A 20 -0.07 2.46 20.14
C PRO A 20 0.25 1.30 19.18
N PRO A 21 -0.10 0.06 19.51
CA PRO A 21 -0.07 -1.05 18.56
C PRO A 21 -0.98 -0.79 17.35
N ASP A 22 -0.62 -1.34 16.20
CA ASP A 22 -1.33 -1.09 14.95
C ASP A 22 -2.82 -1.47 15.03
N GLY A 23 -3.68 -0.56 14.58
CA GLY A 23 -5.12 -0.75 14.57
C GLY A 23 -5.77 -0.82 15.96
N ILE A 24 -5.07 -0.38 17.01
CA ILE A 24 -5.57 -0.36 18.38
C ILE A 24 -5.53 1.07 18.92
N SER A 25 -6.61 1.48 19.57
CA SER A 25 -6.68 2.73 20.33
C SER A 25 -7.35 2.47 21.67
N GLY A 26 -6.94 3.18 22.70
CA GLY A 26 -7.57 3.08 24.01
C GLY A 26 -7.22 4.22 24.95
N ALA A 27 -8.17 4.59 25.81
CA ALA A 27 -7.99 5.64 26.80
C ALA A 27 -8.88 5.40 28.03
N PRO A 28 -8.43 5.85 29.22
CA PRO A 28 -9.29 5.89 30.40
C PRO A 28 -10.46 6.87 30.19
N CYS A 29 -11.60 6.56 30.78
CA CYS A 29 -12.70 7.51 30.87
C CYS A 29 -12.26 8.73 31.69
N PRO A 30 -12.64 9.97 31.30
CA PRO A 30 -12.21 11.21 31.98
C PRO A 30 -12.47 11.20 33.48
N ASP A 31 -13.60 10.64 33.91
CA ASP A 31 -14.05 10.64 35.29
C ASP A 31 -13.62 9.39 36.08
N ASN A 32 -13.13 8.35 35.39
CA ASN A 32 -12.77 7.08 36.04
C ASN A 32 -11.63 6.36 35.30
N ILE A 33 -10.41 6.50 35.83
CA ILE A 33 -9.22 5.81 35.32
C ILE A 33 -9.30 4.27 35.41
N MET A 34 -10.21 3.72 36.22
CA MET A 34 -10.42 2.27 36.34
C MET A 34 -11.33 1.72 35.24
N LEU A 35 -11.84 2.58 34.35
CA LEU A 35 -12.68 2.22 33.23
C LEU A 35 -12.09 2.78 31.95
N TRP A 36 -11.85 1.94 30.95
CA TRP A 36 -11.24 2.36 29.70
C TRP A 36 -12.11 1.98 28.53
N ASN A 37 -12.15 2.87 27.54
CA ASN A 37 -12.71 2.59 26.24
C ASN A 37 -11.57 2.27 25.27
N ALA A 38 -11.76 1.25 24.46
CA ALA A 38 -10.82 0.89 23.41
C ALA A 38 -11.53 0.62 22.09
N VAL A 39 -10.78 0.78 21.01
CA VAL A 39 -11.20 0.49 19.65
C VAL A 39 -10.14 -0.40 19.01
N ILE A 40 -10.58 -1.49 18.39
CA ILE A 40 -9.74 -2.38 17.60
C ILE A 40 -10.28 -2.38 16.17
N PHE A 41 -9.42 -2.08 15.20
CA PHE A 41 -9.71 -2.34 13.80
C PHE A 41 -9.50 -3.82 13.50
N GLY A 42 -10.44 -4.36 12.74
CA GLY A 42 -10.40 -5.73 12.29
C GLY A 42 -9.13 -6.04 11.52
N PRO A 43 -8.43 -7.13 11.84
CA PRO A 43 -7.23 -7.51 11.11
C PRO A 43 -7.54 -7.80 9.64
N ALA A 44 -6.61 -7.45 8.75
CA ALA A 44 -6.68 -7.81 7.34
C ALA A 44 -6.74 -9.33 7.16
N ASP A 45 -7.30 -9.78 6.04
CA ASP A 45 -7.45 -11.21 5.70
C ASP A 45 -8.32 -12.02 6.68
N THR A 46 -9.11 -11.36 7.51
CA THR A 46 -10.10 -11.99 8.40
C THR A 46 -11.53 -11.64 7.99
N PRO A 47 -12.55 -12.35 8.49
CA PRO A 47 -13.94 -11.93 8.37
C PRO A 47 -14.25 -10.58 9.05
N PHE A 48 -13.35 -10.10 9.91
CA PHE A 48 -13.48 -8.87 10.68
C PHE A 48 -12.84 -7.66 9.99
N GLU A 49 -12.11 -7.88 8.89
CA GLU A 49 -11.47 -6.83 8.08
C GLU A 49 -12.46 -5.68 7.77
N ASP A 50 -11.95 -4.44 7.77
CA ASP A 50 -12.72 -3.19 7.65
C ASP A 50 -13.71 -2.90 8.81
N GLY A 51 -13.85 -3.81 9.76
CA GLY A 51 -14.64 -3.63 10.97
C GLY A 51 -13.96 -2.74 12.00
N THR A 52 -14.76 -1.97 12.75
CA THR A 52 -14.30 -1.19 13.90
C THR A 52 -15.01 -1.66 15.16
N PHE A 53 -14.28 -2.28 16.07
CA PHE A 53 -14.84 -2.96 17.25
C PHE A 53 -14.55 -2.15 18.51
N LYS A 54 -15.62 -1.78 19.22
CA LYS A 54 -15.53 -1.04 20.48
C LYS A 54 -15.46 -2.02 21.65
N LEU A 55 -14.58 -1.74 22.61
CA LEU A 55 -14.39 -2.54 23.81
C LEU A 55 -14.39 -1.64 25.05
N ILE A 56 -14.75 -2.25 26.17
CA ILE A 56 -14.60 -1.66 27.50
C ILE A 56 -13.71 -2.55 28.36
N LEU A 57 -12.78 -1.94 29.08
CA LEU A 57 -11.89 -2.60 30.05
C LEU A 57 -12.19 -2.03 31.43
N THR A 58 -12.48 -2.93 32.38
CA THR A 58 -12.77 -2.59 33.77
C THR A 58 -11.66 -3.14 34.66
N PHE A 59 -11.02 -2.26 35.41
CA PHE A 59 -9.93 -2.57 36.32
C PHE A 59 -10.42 -2.51 37.77
N ASP A 60 -9.87 -3.36 38.64
CA ASP A 60 -10.01 -3.23 40.08
C ASP A 60 -8.66 -2.81 40.73
N GLU A 61 -8.67 -2.50 42.02
CA GLU A 61 -7.46 -2.06 42.73
C GLU A 61 -6.38 -3.17 42.86
N SER A 62 -6.68 -4.41 42.43
CA SER A 62 -5.73 -5.51 42.41
C SER A 62 -4.92 -5.61 41.12
N TYR A 63 -5.24 -4.84 40.07
CA TYR A 63 -4.40 -4.73 38.88
C TYR A 63 -3.01 -4.13 39.21
N PRO A 64 -1.90 -4.67 38.68
CA PRO A 64 -1.78 -5.72 37.66
C PRO A 64 -1.67 -7.15 38.21
N ASN A 65 -1.86 -7.38 39.51
CA ASN A 65 -1.77 -8.74 40.07
C ASN A 65 -2.94 -9.63 39.64
N LYS A 66 -4.10 -9.03 39.35
CA LYS A 66 -5.21 -9.68 38.63
C LYS A 66 -5.45 -9.02 37.27
N PRO A 67 -5.93 -9.78 36.27
CA PRO A 67 -6.30 -9.23 34.97
C PRO A 67 -7.51 -8.29 35.10
N PRO A 68 -7.68 -7.33 34.16
CA PRO A 68 -8.93 -6.60 34.03
C PRO A 68 -10.01 -7.47 33.40
N THR A 69 -11.27 -7.08 33.58
CA THR A 69 -12.38 -7.62 32.79
C THR A 69 -12.45 -6.86 31.47
N VAL A 70 -12.55 -7.58 30.36
CA VAL A 70 -12.65 -6.99 29.01
C VAL A 70 -13.91 -7.49 28.32
N LYS A 71 -14.59 -6.59 27.61
CA LYS A 71 -15.84 -6.89 26.92
C LYS A 71 -15.96 -6.11 25.62
N PHE A 72 -16.38 -6.76 24.54
CA PHE A 72 -16.83 -6.07 23.33
C PHE A 72 -18.19 -5.40 23.57
N LEU A 73 -18.28 -4.12 23.20
CA LEU A 73 -19.54 -3.39 23.10
C LEU A 73 -20.17 -3.62 21.73
N SER A 74 -19.36 -3.81 20.69
CA SER A 74 -19.81 -4.24 19.37
C SER A 74 -20.38 -5.66 19.44
N LYS A 75 -21.44 -5.95 18.67
CA LYS A 75 -21.95 -7.32 18.51
C LYS A 75 -20.93 -8.15 17.75
N MET A 76 -20.46 -9.24 18.37
CA MET A 76 -19.44 -10.11 17.80
C MET A 76 -20.00 -11.51 17.59
N PHE A 77 -19.88 -12.02 16.37
CA PHE A 77 -20.01 -13.45 16.11
C PHE A 77 -18.59 -13.97 15.86
N HIS A 78 -18.00 -14.64 16.86
CA HIS A 78 -16.59 -15.07 16.86
C HIS A 78 -16.41 -16.31 17.75
N PRO A 79 -15.59 -17.32 17.37
CA PRO A 79 -15.43 -18.57 18.14
C PRO A 79 -15.12 -18.40 19.63
N ASN A 80 -14.33 -17.38 19.98
CA ASN A 80 -13.88 -17.11 21.36
C ASN A 80 -14.56 -15.88 22.02
N VAL A 81 -15.67 -15.37 21.48
CA VAL A 81 -16.46 -14.29 22.11
C VAL A 81 -17.85 -14.80 22.48
N TYR A 82 -18.28 -14.57 23.71
CA TYR A 82 -19.61 -14.93 24.20
C TYR A 82 -20.67 -13.98 23.64
N ALA A 83 -21.94 -14.41 23.61
CA ALA A 83 -23.07 -13.60 23.13
C ALA A 83 -23.25 -12.28 23.91
N ASN A 84 -22.81 -12.25 25.17
CA ASN A 84 -22.85 -11.05 25.99
C ASN A 84 -21.71 -10.08 25.65
N GLY A 85 -20.68 -10.46 24.87
CA GLY A 85 -19.51 -9.66 24.50
C GLY A 85 -18.24 -9.98 25.30
N GLU A 86 -18.28 -10.85 26.30
CA GLU A 86 -17.10 -11.28 27.05
C GLU A 86 -16.18 -12.18 26.20
N LEU A 87 -14.89 -12.22 26.52
CA LEU A 87 -13.90 -12.99 25.77
C LEU A 87 -13.42 -14.23 26.54
N CYS A 88 -13.18 -15.31 25.80
CA CYS A 88 -12.40 -16.45 26.29
C CYS A 88 -10.96 -16.33 25.76
N LEU A 89 -10.10 -15.63 26.52
CA LEU A 89 -8.69 -15.43 26.21
C LEU A 89 -7.83 -15.83 27.42
N ASP A 90 -6.87 -16.73 27.21
CA ASP A 90 -6.09 -17.39 28.28
C ASP A 90 -5.26 -16.41 29.12
N ILE A 91 -4.71 -15.37 28.49
CA ILE A 91 -3.97 -14.32 29.20
C ILE A 91 -4.86 -13.55 30.17
N LEU A 92 -6.18 -13.47 29.96
CA LEU A 92 -7.12 -12.82 30.90
C LEU A 92 -7.65 -13.78 31.98
N GLN A 93 -7.16 -15.02 32.01
CA GLN A 93 -7.60 -16.06 32.94
C GLN A 93 -6.40 -16.71 33.63
N ASN A 94 -6.09 -17.96 33.27
CA ASN A 94 -5.08 -18.80 33.93
C ASN A 94 -3.64 -18.52 33.49
N ARG A 95 -3.42 -17.77 32.41
CA ARG A 95 -2.08 -17.35 31.95
C ARG A 95 -1.80 -15.87 32.16
N TRP A 96 -2.56 -15.21 33.05
CA TRP A 96 -2.30 -13.81 33.39
C TRP A 96 -0.92 -13.63 34.02
N SER A 97 -0.19 -12.63 33.54
CA SER A 97 1.05 -12.15 34.15
C SER A 97 0.93 -10.65 34.44
N PRO A 98 1.34 -10.18 35.64
CA PRO A 98 1.38 -8.75 35.96
C PRO A 98 2.30 -7.91 35.07
N THR A 99 3.11 -8.56 34.22
CA THR A 99 3.95 -7.91 33.21
C THR A 99 3.16 -7.41 32.01
N TYR A 100 1.96 -7.95 31.73
CA TYR A 100 1.14 -7.51 30.61
C TYR A 100 0.56 -6.11 30.89
N ASP A 101 0.76 -5.20 29.94
CA ASP A 101 0.17 -3.86 29.95
C ASP A 101 -1.09 -3.81 29.07
N VAL A 102 -1.83 -2.69 29.13
CA VAL A 102 -3.05 -2.50 28.34
C VAL A 102 -2.81 -2.69 26.83
N ALA A 103 -1.64 -2.29 26.32
CA ALA A 103 -1.29 -2.44 24.92
C ALA A 103 -1.15 -3.93 24.54
N ALA A 104 -0.49 -4.73 25.37
CA ALA A 104 -0.35 -6.18 25.19
C ALA A 104 -1.70 -6.90 25.25
N ILE A 105 -2.60 -6.48 26.14
CA ILE A 105 -3.96 -7.02 26.24
C ILE A 105 -4.72 -6.78 24.93
N LEU A 106 -4.77 -5.54 24.45
CA LEU A 106 -5.49 -5.20 23.22
C LEU A 106 -4.88 -5.86 21.98
N THR A 107 -3.55 -5.97 21.93
CA THR A 107 -2.82 -6.67 20.85
C THR A 107 -3.17 -8.16 20.82
N SER A 108 -3.30 -8.78 21.99
CA SER A 108 -3.69 -10.19 22.10
C SER A 108 -5.14 -10.40 21.66
N ILE A 109 -6.04 -9.44 21.94
CA ILE A 109 -7.42 -9.48 21.47
C ILE A 109 -7.49 -9.30 19.94
N GLN A 110 -6.72 -8.39 19.37
CA GLN A 110 -6.63 -8.24 17.91
C GLN A 110 -6.05 -9.48 17.24
N SER A 111 -5.05 -10.12 17.86
CA SER A 111 -4.50 -11.40 17.38
C SER A 111 -5.54 -12.52 17.45
N LEU A 112 -6.39 -12.53 18.48
CA LEU A 112 -7.50 -13.48 18.61
C LEU A 112 -8.53 -13.33 17.48
N LEU A 113 -8.78 -12.12 16.99
CA LEU A 113 -9.62 -11.88 15.81
C LEU A 113 -8.97 -12.39 14.52
N HIS A 114 -7.64 -12.45 14.47
CA HIS A 114 -6.88 -12.95 13.33
C HIS A 114 -6.78 -14.48 13.30
N ASP A 115 -6.47 -15.10 14.43
CA ASP A 115 -6.35 -16.55 14.57
C ASP A 115 -7.22 -17.05 15.75
N PRO A 116 -8.52 -17.29 15.51
CA PRO A 116 -9.42 -17.83 16.52
C PRO A 116 -8.96 -19.22 16.98
N ASN A 117 -9.17 -19.54 18.27
CA ASN A 117 -8.91 -20.87 18.80
C ASN A 117 -10.19 -21.73 18.82
N PRO A 118 -10.38 -22.64 17.86
CA PRO A 118 -11.59 -23.46 17.79
C PRO A 118 -11.63 -24.59 18.82
N ASN A 119 -10.54 -24.88 19.54
CA ASN A 119 -10.46 -26.01 20.47
C ASN A 119 -11.09 -25.72 21.84
N SER A 120 -11.32 -24.45 22.16
CA SER A 120 -11.99 -24.03 23.40
C SER A 120 -12.94 -22.84 23.12
N PRO A 121 -14.05 -23.08 22.40
CA PRO A 121 -14.90 -22.00 21.90
C PRO A 121 -15.85 -21.46 22.98
N ALA A 122 -15.99 -20.14 23.02
CA ALA A 122 -17.06 -19.44 23.75
C ALA A 122 -18.38 -19.46 22.96
N ASN A 123 -18.30 -19.54 21.63
CA ASN A 123 -19.42 -19.68 20.72
C ASN A 123 -19.22 -20.94 19.87
N ALA A 124 -19.95 -22.00 20.22
CA ALA A 124 -19.83 -23.31 19.57
C ALA A 124 -20.27 -23.29 18.10
N GLU A 125 -21.24 -22.45 17.74
CA GLU A 125 -21.74 -22.30 16.37
C GLU A 125 -20.71 -21.62 15.47
N ALA A 126 -20.17 -20.48 15.92
CA ALA A 126 -19.09 -19.79 15.19
C ALA A 126 -17.85 -20.67 15.04
N ALA A 127 -17.53 -21.50 16.04
CA ALA A 127 -16.41 -22.44 15.98
C ALA A 127 -16.66 -23.61 15.01
N ALA A 128 -17.88 -24.13 14.94
CA ALA A 128 -18.24 -25.17 13.97
C ALA A 128 -18.11 -24.63 12.53
N LEU A 129 -18.68 -23.44 12.27
CA LEU A 129 -18.56 -22.77 10.97
C LEU A 129 -17.10 -22.48 10.60
N TYR A 130 -16.28 -22.03 11.56
CA TYR A 130 -14.86 -21.78 11.34
C TYR A 130 -14.09 -23.07 10.97
N ARG A 131 -14.42 -24.21 11.60
CA ARG A 131 -13.78 -25.51 11.29
C ARG A 131 -14.21 -26.07 9.93
N GLU A 132 -15.47 -25.88 9.54
CA GLU A 132 -16.02 -26.43 8.29
C GLU A 132 -15.61 -25.61 7.05
N ASN A 133 -15.50 -24.28 7.17
CA ASN A 133 -15.32 -23.35 6.05
C ASN A 133 -13.93 -22.70 5.92
N MET A 134 -12.85 -23.33 6.40
CA MET A 134 -11.47 -22.83 6.14
C MET A 134 -11.09 -22.72 4.65
N LYS A 135 -11.98 -23.14 3.72
CA LYS A 135 -11.82 -22.97 2.27
C LYS A 135 -12.69 -21.85 1.66
N ASP A 136 -13.61 -21.25 2.42
CA ASP A 136 -14.56 -20.26 1.88
C ASP A 136 -14.86 -19.14 2.91
N VAL A 137 -13.93 -18.18 3.02
CA VAL A 137 -14.01 -16.99 3.88
C VAL A 137 -15.24 -16.12 3.53
N SER A 138 -15.85 -16.31 2.36
CA SER A 138 -16.99 -15.53 1.85
C SER A 138 -18.30 -15.78 2.60
N GLY A 139 -18.56 -17.01 3.07
CA GLY A 139 -19.78 -17.38 3.79
C GLY A 139 -19.84 -16.84 5.21
N ILE A 140 -18.68 -16.68 5.85
CA ILE A 140 -18.57 -16.16 7.22
C ILE A 140 -18.83 -14.63 7.25
N ARG A 141 -18.48 -13.91 6.18
CA ARG A 141 -18.66 -12.44 6.06
C ARG A 141 -20.13 -11.98 6.12
N HIS A 142 -21.08 -12.78 5.62
CA HIS A 142 -22.50 -12.41 5.61
C HIS A 142 -23.19 -12.55 6.98
N ALA A 143 -22.65 -13.37 7.88
CA ALA A 143 -23.23 -13.60 9.20
C ALA A 143 -22.67 -12.66 10.29
N MET A 144 -21.51 -12.03 10.06
CA MET A 144 -20.67 -11.52 11.16
C MET A 144 -20.70 -10.02 11.49
N CYS A 145 -21.34 -9.11 10.73
CA CYS A 145 -21.34 -7.70 11.16
C CYS A 145 -22.50 -6.85 10.65
N ILE A 146 -23.46 -6.58 11.52
CA ILE A 146 -24.36 -5.41 11.42
C ILE A 146 -23.61 -4.21 12.00
N CYS A 147 -22.81 -3.53 11.18
CA CYS A 147 -22.35 -2.15 11.40
C CYS A 147 -21.79 -1.62 10.07
N ARG A 148 -22.66 -1.44 9.06
CA ARG A 148 -22.33 -0.59 7.91
C ARG A 148 -22.47 0.87 8.35
N GLY A 149 -21.38 1.46 8.84
CA GLY A 149 -21.29 2.89 9.16
C GLY A 149 -20.31 3.59 8.22
N SER A 150 -20.81 4.60 7.49
CA SER A 150 -20.07 5.46 6.57
C SER A 150 -18.78 6.03 7.19
N GLY A 151 -17.73 6.15 6.36
CA GLY A 151 -16.38 6.58 6.76
C GLY A 151 -16.36 7.81 7.68
N ILE A 152 -15.77 7.62 8.85
CA ILE A 152 -15.51 8.68 9.83
C ILE A 152 -14.02 9.04 9.75
N SER A 153 -13.72 10.29 9.44
CA SER A 153 -12.36 10.85 9.46
C SER A 153 -11.67 10.70 10.83
N SER A 154 -10.35 10.54 10.84
CA SER A 154 -9.49 10.46 12.03
C SER A 154 -9.56 11.71 12.94
N SER A 155 -10.02 12.86 12.44
CA SER A 155 -10.31 14.04 13.27
C SER A 155 -11.66 13.97 13.99
N ALA A 156 -12.66 13.31 13.39
CA ALA A 156 -13.98 13.10 13.98
C ALA A 156 -13.95 11.99 15.05
N LEU A 157 -13.07 10.98 14.91
CA LEU A 157 -12.89 9.93 15.92
C LEU A 157 -12.34 10.47 17.26
N ARG A 158 -11.44 11.46 17.21
CA ARG A 158 -11.00 12.20 18.43
C ARG A 158 -12.16 12.93 19.10
N ALA A 159 -13.11 13.48 18.33
CA ALA A 159 -14.29 14.14 18.88
C ALA A 159 -15.31 13.16 19.49
N VAL A 160 -15.47 11.97 18.88
CA VAL A 160 -16.34 10.88 19.39
C VAL A 160 -15.80 10.30 20.71
N ILE A 161 -14.48 10.17 20.85
CA ILE A 161 -13.83 9.69 22.10
C ILE A 161 -13.96 10.73 23.23
N SER A 162 -14.25 11.99 22.91
CA SER A 162 -14.28 13.10 23.87
C SER A 162 -15.68 13.50 24.36
N ASN A 163 -16.77 12.94 23.82
CA ASN A 163 -18.12 13.47 24.04
C ASN A 163 -19.09 12.39 24.59
N PRO A 164 -19.46 12.43 25.88
CA PRO A 164 -20.31 11.41 26.50
C PRO A 164 -21.80 11.46 26.12
N GLU A 165 -22.28 12.53 25.45
CA GLU A 165 -23.70 12.68 25.09
C GLU A 165 -24.11 12.02 23.75
N LEU A 166 -23.18 11.45 22.98
CA LEU A 166 -23.52 10.69 21.76
C LEU A 166 -23.87 9.21 22.01
N ASN A 167 -24.03 8.82 23.29
CA ASN A 167 -24.34 7.45 23.72
C ASN A 167 -25.85 7.10 23.72
N LEU A 168 -26.72 7.96 23.17
CA LEU A 168 -28.16 7.72 23.12
C LEU A 168 -28.74 8.03 21.74
N LEU A 169 -28.46 7.20 20.73
CA LEU A 169 -29.30 7.12 19.54
C LEU A 169 -29.41 5.64 19.11
N ASP A 170 -30.61 5.09 19.29
CA ASP A 170 -31.00 3.73 18.94
C ASP A 170 -30.89 3.43 17.43
N ASP A 171 -30.54 2.19 17.11
CA ASP A 171 -30.21 1.65 15.78
C ASP A 171 -31.40 1.54 14.77
N ASP A 172 -32.59 2.07 15.07
CA ASP A 172 -33.83 1.73 14.33
C ASP A 172 -34.39 2.80 13.37
N ASN A 173 -33.62 3.78 12.89
CA ASN A 173 -34.16 4.74 11.89
C ASN A 173 -33.14 5.27 10.85
N PRO A 174 -33.17 4.80 9.58
CA PRO A 174 -32.20 5.20 8.55
C PRO A 174 -32.52 6.54 7.84
N GLY A 175 -33.36 7.40 8.42
CA GLY A 175 -33.98 8.56 7.76
C GLY A 175 -33.41 9.96 8.03
N LEU A 176 -32.33 10.14 8.80
CA LEU A 176 -31.81 11.46 9.18
C LEU A 176 -30.28 11.57 9.01
N MET A 177 -29.80 11.49 7.78
CA MET A 177 -28.48 12.03 7.39
C MET A 177 -28.64 13.08 6.29
N ARG A 178 -29.35 14.17 6.61
CA ARG A 178 -29.26 15.42 5.86
C ARG A 178 -29.35 16.58 6.84
N LEU A 179 -28.37 17.49 6.76
CA LEU A 179 -28.26 18.81 7.41
C LEU A 179 -27.74 18.84 8.86
N SER A 180 -26.45 19.16 9.03
CA SER A 180 -26.02 20.50 9.52
C SER A 180 -24.54 20.52 9.88
N LEU A 181 -23.72 21.06 8.97
CA LEU A 181 -22.45 21.73 9.30
C LEU A 181 -22.38 23.02 8.45
N THR A 182 -23.29 23.94 8.73
CA THR A 182 -23.13 25.36 8.37
C THR A 182 -22.58 26.08 9.58
N THR A 183 -21.30 26.45 9.55
CA THR A 183 -20.79 27.48 10.48
C THR A 183 -21.20 28.83 9.91
N LEU A 184 -22.19 29.46 10.54
CA LEU A 184 -22.57 30.86 10.32
C LEU A 184 -21.36 31.77 10.60
N ASN A 185 -20.98 32.58 9.64
CA ASN A 185 -20.27 33.84 9.88
C ASN A 185 -21.23 34.99 9.56
N SER A 186 -21.16 36.07 10.34
CA SER A 186 -22.23 37.06 10.55
C SER A 186 -22.70 37.90 9.35
N ASN A 187 -22.29 37.62 8.10
CA ASN A 187 -22.68 38.42 6.92
C ASN A 187 -23.04 37.61 5.65
N ASN A 188 -23.40 36.32 5.75
CA ASN A 188 -24.15 35.57 4.71
C ASN A 188 -23.78 35.86 3.23
N ASN A 189 -22.53 35.66 2.80
CA ASN A 189 -22.18 35.65 1.37
C ASN A 189 -21.10 34.61 1.03
N ILE A 190 -21.31 33.91 -0.09
CA ILE A 190 -20.41 32.90 -0.69
C ILE A 190 -19.42 33.62 -1.62
N SER A 191 -18.10 33.41 -1.44
CA SER A 191 -17.11 33.84 -2.43
C SER A 191 -15.88 32.92 -2.51
N HIS A 192 -15.47 32.65 -3.75
CA HIS A 192 -14.25 31.96 -4.18
C HIS A 192 -12.96 32.75 -3.86
N ARG A 193 -11.87 31.98 -3.68
CA ARG A 193 -10.42 32.34 -3.78
C ARG A 193 -9.84 33.34 -2.77
N ALA A 194 -8.83 32.89 -2.02
CA ALA A 194 -7.42 33.33 -2.13
C ALA A 194 -6.62 32.86 -0.88
N CYS A 195 -5.66 31.96 -1.07
CA CYS A 195 -4.73 31.55 -0.02
C CYS A 195 -3.56 32.55 -0.02
N LEU A 196 -3.50 33.43 0.98
CA LEU A 196 -2.39 34.36 1.22
C LEU A 196 -1.25 33.61 1.92
N ARG A 197 -0.08 33.62 1.28
CA ARG A 197 1.21 33.15 1.82
C ARG A 197 1.68 34.09 2.93
N PHE A 198 2.18 33.52 4.02
CA PHE A 198 3.05 34.22 4.97
C PHE A 198 4.51 33.84 4.69
N HIS A 199 5.33 34.86 4.38
CA HIS A 199 6.78 34.81 4.35
C HIS A 199 7.36 35.01 5.77
N PRO A 200 8.56 34.48 6.02
CA PRO A 200 9.58 35.26 6.71
C PRO A 200 10.83 35.44 5.83
N SER A 201 11.27 36.69 5.73
CA SER A 201 12.64 37.13 5.41
C SER A 201 13.60 36.72 6.54
N SER A 202 14.92 36.55 6.42
CA SER A 202 15.93 36.72 5.37
C SER A 202 17.26 36.25 5.97
N GLY A 203 18.12 35.58 5.19
CA GLY A 203 19.50 35.27 5.57
C GLY A 203 20.21 34.46 4.49
N ALA A 204 20.97 35.14 3.64
CA ALA A 204 21.65 34.58 2.47
C ALA A 204 22.84 33.67 2.83
N MET A 205 23.06 32.57 2.09
CA MET A 205 24.21 32.39 1.18
C MET A 205 24.23 31.00 0.50
N ASN A 206 24.61 31.05 -0.79
CA ASN A 206 25.16 30.02 -1.69
C ASN A 206 24.29 28.89 -2.30
N VAL A 207 23.93 29.16 -3.57
CA VAL A 207 24.04 28.29 -4.77
C VAL A 207 24.31 26.80 -4.55
N ASP A 208 23.26 26.00 -4.72
CA ASP A 208 23.33 24.80 -5.55
C ASP A 208 21.95 24.54 -6.20
N ALA A 209 21.99 24.03 -7.42
CA ALA A 209 20.90 24.06 -8.39
C ALA A 209 19.64 23.29 -7.93
N THR A 210 18.55 24.02 -7.69
CA THR A 210 17.19 23.46 -7.72
C THR A 210 16.76 23.27 -9.18
N PRO A 211 16.29 22.09 -9.61
CA PRO A 211 15.65 21.98 -10.92
C PRO A 211 14.34 22.75 -10.88
N ASN A 212 14.22 23.71 -11.78
CA ASN A 212 13.03 24.53 -11.94
C ASN A 212 11.82 23.65 -12.28
N ASN A 213 10.74 23.94 -11.58
CA ASN A 213 9.40 23.42 -11.75
C ASN A 213 8.80 23.92 -13.09
N THR A 214 9.14 23.25 -14.18
CA THR A 214 8.45 23.29 -15.47
C THR A 214 8.76 21.98 -16.18
N ASP A 215 7.82 21.04 -16.26
CA ASP A 215 7.69 20.09 -17.38
C ASP A 215 6.48 19.17 -17.17
N THR A 216 5.40 19.48 -17.88
CA THR A 216 4.18 18.65 -17.99
C THR A 216 4.36 17.48 -18.96
N TYR A 217 5.59 17.15 -19.35
CA TYR A 217 5.90 16.22 -20.44
C TYR A 217 7.17 15.43 -20.14
N ILE A 218 7.16 14.12 -20.40
CA ILE A 218 8.36 13.28 -20.31
C ILE A 218 9.25 13.56 -21.50
N ASP A 219 10.53 13.85 -21.24
CA ASP A 219 11.52 14.14 -22.27
C ASP A 219 11.57 13.00 -23.30
N PRO A 220 11.22 13.26 -24.58
CA PRO A 220 11.30 12.26 -25.64
C PRO A 220 12.69 11.67 -25.81
N ILE A 221 13.74 12.46 -25.53
CA ILE A 221 15.13 12.01 -25.60
C ILE A 221 15.38 10.91 -24.58
N SER A 222 14.81 11.03 -23.37
CA SER A 222 14.87 9.97 -22.36
C SER A 222 14.18 8.69 -22.84
N LEU A 223 13.03 8.81 -23.50
CA LEU A 223 12.30 7.64 -24.02
C LEU A 223 13.06 6.95 -25.16
N ASP A 224 13.65 7.71 -26.08
CA ASP A 224 14.45 7.17 -27.18
C ASP A 224 15.72 6.48 -26.65
N ALA A 225 16.35 7.06 -25.62
CA ALA A 225 17.54 6.51 -24.98
C ALA A 225 17.32 5.13 -24.31
N VAL A 226 16.07 4.72 -24.05
CA VAL A 226 15.77 3.36 -23.57
C VAL A 226 16.22 2.31 -24.59
N TYR A 227 16.00 2.56 -25.88
CA TYR A 227 16.39 1.62 -26.94
C TYR A 227 17.89 1.63 -27.21
N ASP A 228 18.55 2.78 -27.03
CA ASP A 228 20.02 2.86 -27.07
C ASP A 228 20.64 2.03 -25.94
N LEU A 229 20.12 2.16 -24.72
CA LEU A 229 20.58 1.36 -23.59
C LEU A 229 20.27 -0.13 -23.74
N ALA A 230 19.13 -0.45 -24.35
CA ALA A 230 18.83 -1.83 -24.71
C ALA A 230 19.86 -2.41 -25.68
N GLN A 231 20.64 -1.62 -26.42
CA GLN A 231 21.71 -2.12 -27.30
C GLN A 231 23.04 -2.34 -26.58
N ASP A 232 23.23 -1.76 -25.39
CA ASP A 232 24.46 -1.92 -24.62
C ASP A 232 24.63 -3.38 -24.15
N LEU A 233 25.84 -3.94 -24.28
CA LEU A 233 26.17 -5.34 -23.94
C LEU A 233 26.31 -5.60 -22.43
N GLY A 234 25.64 -4.80 -21.60
CA GLY A 234 25.73 -4.86 -20.14
C GLY A 234 24.49 -5.51 -19.50
N PRO A 235 24.58 -5.90 -18.21
CA PRO A 235 23.47 -6.51 -17.50
C PRO A 235 22.18 -5.67 -17.55
N LEU A 236 22.28 -4.35 -17.43
CA LEU A 236 21.12 -3.46 -17.53
C LEU A 236 20.48 -3.50 -18.93
N GLY A 237 21.28 -3.51 -20.00
CA GLY A 237 20.78 -3.57 -21.37
C GLY A 237 19.99 -4.84 -21.65
N ASP A 238 20.46 -5.98 -21.13
CA ASP A 238 19.74 -7.26 -21.22
C ASP A 238 18.40 -7.21 -20.48
N MET A 239 18.36 -6.62 -19.27
CA MET A 239 17.12 -6.46 -18.51
C MET A 239 16.10 -5.55 -19.21
N ILE A 240 16.58 -4.46 -19.83
CA ILE A 240 15.74 -3.54 -20.62
C ILE A 240 15.17 -4.28 -21.84
N ARG A 241 16.00 -5.03 -22.57
CA ARG A 241 15.57 -5.79 -23.76
C ARG A 241 14.50 -6.82 -23.41
N GLU A 242 14.69 -7.55 -22.30
CA GLU A 242 13.70 -8.52 -21.80
C GLU A 242 12.37 -7.82 -21.47
N ALA A 243 12.43 -6.71 -20.72
CA ALA A 243 11.23 -5.98 -20.32
C ALA A 243 10.46 -5.40 -21.51
N ILE A 244 11.16 -4.81 -22.50
CA ILE A 244 10.56 -4.34 -23.75
C ILE A 244 9.84 -5.49 -24.45
N GLY A 245 10.50 -6.65 -24.61
CA GLY A 245 9.90 -7.81 -25.26
C GLY A 245 8.65 -8.33 -24.54
N VAL A 246 8.59 -8.25 -23.21
CA VAL A 246 7.39 -8.61 -22.44
C VAL A 246 6.25 -7.61 -22.65
N ILE A 247 6.55 -6.31 -22.66
CA ILE A 247 5.57 -5.25 -22.92
C ILE A 247 5.02 -5.38 -24.35
N ASP A 248 5.89 -5.57 -25.35
CA ASP A 248 5.48 -5.76 -26.73
C ASP A 248 4.54 -6.95 -26.88
N ARG A 249 4.86 -8.10 -26.25
CA ARG A 249 3.94 -9.25 -26.25
C ARG A 249 2.57 -8.92 -25.64
N GLY A 250 2.53 -8.19 -24.52
CA GLY A 250 1.27 -7.76 -23.92
C GLY A 250 0.44 -6.89 -24.86
N LEU A 251 1.08 -5.92 -25.52
CA LEU A 251 0.46 -5.05 -26.51
C LEU A 251 0.04 -5.80 -27.78
N ASP A 252 0.82 -6.76 -28.25
CA ASP A 252 0.52 -7.54 -29.45
C ASP A 252 -0.72 -8.43 -29.27
N ILE A 253 -0.92 -8.96 -28.06
CA ILE A 253 -2.04 -9.83 -27.67
C ILE A 253 -3.33 -9.01 -27.47
N HIS A 254 -3.27 -7.93 -26.69
CA HIS A 254 -4.47 -7.23 -26.23
C HIS A 254 -4.72 -5.88 -26.91
N GLY A 255 -3.68 -5.24 -27.47
CA GLY A 255 -3.71 -3.83 -27.81
C GLY A 255 -3.70 -2.92 -26.57
N LEU A 256 -3.43 -1.64 -26.77
CA LEU A 256 -3.36 -0.66 -25.70
C LEU A 256 -4.72 -0.41 -25.02
N ASP A 257 -5.83 -0.43 -25.78
CA ASP A 257 -7.17 -0.16 -25.25
C ASP A 257 -7.62 -1.18 -24.19
N LYS A 258 -7.05 -2.38 -24.20
CA LYS A 258 -7.37 -3.46 -23.26
C LYS A 258 -6.26 -3.74 -22.24
N LEU A 259 -5.18 -2.97 -22.29
CA LEU A 259 -4.01 -3.12 -21.44
C LEU A 259 -3.95 -1.96 -20.44
N SER A 260 -3.99 -2.29 -19.15
CA SER A 260 -3.88 -1.33 -18.06
C SER A 260 -2.51 -1.43 -17.37
N ILE A 261 -2.11 -0.40 -16.62
CA ILE A 261 -0.95 -0.44 -15.71
C ILE A 261 -1.37 -0.20 -14.27
N SER A 262 -0.89 -1.04 -13.36
CA SER A 262 -1.00 -0.82 -11.92
C SER A 262 0.07 0.18 -11.47
N PHE A 263 -0.34 1.39 -11.11
CA PHE A 263 0.58 2.50 -10.80
C PHE A 263 0.25 3.13 -9.44
N ASN A 264 1.21 3.11 -8.52
CA ASN A 264 1.06 3.62 -7.15
C ASN A 264 2.12 4.66 -6.77
N GLY A 265 2.86 5.20 -7.75
CA GLY A 265 3.94 6.17 -7.53
C GLY A 265 5.24 5.61 -6.95
N GLY A 266 5.32 4.29 -6.72
CA GLY A 266 6.55 3.63 -6.29
C GLY A 266 7.59 3.52 -7.41
N LYS A 267 8.85 3.27 -7.04
CA LYS A 267 9.98 3.15 -7.97
C LYS A 267 9.76 2.08 -9.06
N ASP A 268 9.21 0.93 -8.72
CA ASP A 268 9.13 -0.23 -9.63
C ASP A 268 8.06 -0.02 -10.71
N CYS A 269 6.88 0.50 -10.33
CA CYS A 269 5.86 0.87 -11.32
C CYS A 269 6.23 2.12 -12.13
N THR A 270 7.12 2.99 -11.61
CA THR A 270 7.69 4.12 -12.36
C THR A 270 8.61 3.64 -13.48
N VAL A 271 9.46 2.63 -13.22
CA VAL A 271 10.26 1.97 -14.27
C VAL A 271 9.35 1.39 -15.35
N LEU A 272 8.30 0.66 -14.96
CA LEU A 272 7.33 0.09 -15.90
C LEU A 272 6.65 1.15 -16.75
N LEU A 273 6.24 2.26 -16.13
CA LEU A 273 5.56 3.34 -16.83
C LEU A 273 6.48 4.00 -17.88
N HIS A 274 7.76 4.21 -17.54
CA HIS A 274 8.74 4.74 -18.48
C HIS A 274 9.02 3.77 -19.64
N LEU A 275 9.20 2.48 -19.35
CA LEU A 275 9.40 1.44 -20.36
C LEU A 275 8.19 1.32 -21.31
N LEU A 276 6.96 1.29 -20.78
CA LEU A 276 5.74 1.26 -21.58
C LEU A 276 5.65 2.47 -22.52
N SER A 277 5.97 3.65 -22.00
CA SER A 277 5.94 4.90 -22.78
C SER A 277 6.97 4.90 -23.90
N ALA A 278 8.16 4.35 -23.67
CA ALA A 278 9.18 4.18 -24.71
C ALA A 278 8.70 3.21 -25.80
N VAL A 279 8.07 2.08 -25.42
CA VAL A 279 7.51 1.12 -26.37
C VAL A 279 6.39 1.75 -27.21
N LEU A 280 5.47 2.47 -26.57
CA LEU A 280 4.38 3.15 -27.28
C LEU A 280 4.90 4.19 -28.27
N ARG A 281 5.89 5.00 -27.85
CA ARG A 281 6.55 5.96 -28.72
C ARG A 281 7.19 5.29 -29.94
N ARG A 282 7.96 4.22 -29.74
CA ARG A 282 8.57 3.46 -30.85
C ARG A 282 7.51 2.95 -31.82
N ARG A 283 6.43 2.31 -31.32
CA ARG A 283 5.35 1.77 -32.15
C ARG A 283 4.62 2.85 -32.95
N SER A 284 4.45 4.05 -32.38
CA SER A 284 3.91 5.20 -33.10
C SER A 284 4.83 5.66 -34.24
N LEU A 285 6.14 5.75 -33.99
CA LEU A 285 7.13 6.13 -35.02
C LEU A 285 7.24 5.11 -36.15
N GLU A 286 7.12 3.82 -35.83
CA GLU A 286 7.15 2.71 -36.81
C GLU A 286 5.82 2.49 -37.54
N GLY A 287 4.75 3.21 -37.16
CA GLY A 287 3.43 3.07 -37.76
C GLY A 287 2.71 1.75 -37.45
N ILE A 288 3.18 0.99 -36.45
CA ILE A 288 2.57 -0.28 -36.00
C ILE A 288 1.18 -0.03 -35.36
N GLY A 289 0.94 1.18 -34.87
CA GLY A 289 -0.29 1.55 -34.18
C GLY A 289 -0.36 0.99 -32.76
N HIS A 290 -1.52 1.15 -32.12
CA HIS A 290 -1.77 0.76 -30.72
C HIS A 290 -2.72 -0.44 -30.57
N GLY A 291 -3.19 -1.01 -31.69
CA GLY A 291 -4.04 -2.20 -31.69
C GLY A 291 -3.24 -3.51 -31.57
N PRO A 292 -3.93 -4.64 -31.34
CA PRO A 292 -3.28 -5.94 -31.35
C PRO A 292 -2.73 -6.26 -32.74
N VAL A 293 -1.51 -6.80 -32.78
CA VAL A 293 -0.83 -7.19 -34.02
C VAL A 293 -1.03 -8.68 -34.29
N CYS A 294 -1.30 -9.47 -33.24
CA CYS A 294 -1.66 -10.88 -33.35
C CYS A 294 -3.17 -11.06 -33.15
N GLN A 295 -3.86 -11.70 -34.11
CA GLN A 295 -5.20 -12.23 -33.86
C GLN A 295 -5.05 -13.49 -33.01
N VAL A 296 -5.45 -13.43 -31.74
CA VAL A 296 -5.36 -14.59 -30.84
C VAL A 296 -6.58 -15.49 -31.08
N ASP A 297 -6.40 -16.52 -31.89
CA ASP A 297 -7.22 -17.73 -31.73
C ASP A 297 -6.89 -18.36 -30.38
N LYS A 298 -7.93 -18.72 -29.63
CA LYS A 298 -7.91 -19.27 -28.27
C LYS A 298 -6.70 -20.17 -27.99
N VAL A 299 -5.74 -19.69 -27.23
CA VAL A 299 -4.76 -20.56 -26.55
C VAL A 299 -5.46 -21.21 -25.38
N VAL A 300 -5.99 -22.42 -25.61
CA VAL A 300 -6.51 -23.31 -24.56
C VAL A 300 -5.33 -24.03 -23.91
N ALA A 301 -5.43 -24.10 -22.58
CA ALA A 301 -4.73 -24.98 -21.65
C ALA A 301 -4.15 -26.25 -22.28
N ASP A 302 -2.83 -26.41 -22.16
CA ASP A 302 -2.27 -27.51 -21.40
C ASP A 302 -0.79 -27.23 -21.09
N GLY A 303 -0.40 -27.57 -19.86
CA GLY A 303 0.93 -27.32 -19.33
C GLY A 303 1.99 -28.07 -20.13
N ALA A 304 2.88 -27.33 -20.79
CA ALA A 304 4.16 -27.82 -21.26
C ALA A 304 5.23 -26.77 -20.97
N VAL A 305 6.20 -27.18 -20.17
CA VAL A 305 7.44 -26.45 -19.86
C VAL A 305 8.17 -26.16 -21.17
N VAL A 306 8.49 -24.90 -21.45
CA VAL A 306 9.45 -24.54 -22.50
C VAL A 306 10.63 -23.82 -21.86
N SER A 307 11.77 -24.52 -21.85
CA SER A 307 13.09 -23.99 -21.47
C SER A 307 13.68 -23.13 -22.60
N PRO A 308 14.69 -22.28 -22.30
CA PRO A 308 15.11 -21.21 -23.18
C PRO A 308 16.09 -21.72 -24.24
N ALA A 309 15.75 -21.53 -25.51
CA ALA A 309 16.70 -21.59 -26.61
C ALA A 309 16.32 -20.54 -27.65
N LEU A 310 16.99 -19.38 -27.58
CA LEU A 310 17.17 -18.53 -28.75
C LEU A 310 17.99 -19.31 -29.77
N SER A 311 17.39 -19.63 -30.92
CA SER A 311 18.15 -19.71 -32.17
C SER A 311 17.24 -19.47 -33.37
N ASN A 312 17.57 -18.40 -34.10
CA ASN A 312 17.32 -18.16 -35.52
C ASN A 312 15.86 -18.23 -36.03
N ALA A 313 15.14 -17.11 -35.94
CA ALA A 313 14.10 -16.79 -36.90
C ALA A 313 14.72 -16.00 -38.07
N THR A 314 14.99 -16.72 -39.16
CA THR A 314 15.43 -16.20 -40.45
C THR A 314 14.38 -15.24 -41.02
N LEU A 315 14.75 -13.97 -41.22
CA LEU A 315 14.00 -13.04 -42.06
C LEU A 315 14.00 -13.56 -43.50
N SER A 316 12.82 -13.87 -44.03
CA SER A 316 12.62 -14.06 -45.48
C SER A 316 11.70 -12.95 -46.00
N PRO A 317 12.08 -12.23 -47.07
CA PRO A 317 11.29 -11.14 -47.62
C PRO A 317 10.30 -11.67 -48.66
N SER A 318 9.01 -11.61 -48.39
CA SER A 318 7.99 -11.74 -49.44
C SER A 318 7.61 -10.37 -49.96
N VAL A 319 8.24 -10.02 -51.08
CA VAL A 319 7.86 -8.90 -51.95
C VAL A 319 6.45 -9.15 -52.49
N ALA A 320 5.50 -8.31 -52.08
CA ALA A 320 4.25 -8.09 -52.82
C ALA A 320 4.22 -6.63 -53.27
N THR A 321 4.55 -6.44 -54.54
CA THR A 321 4.39 -5.19 -55.29
C THR A 321 2.92 -4.77 -55.33
N ASN A 322 2.57 -3.60 -54.81
CA ASN A 322 1.95 -2.50 -55.58
C ASN A 322 1.45 -1.32 -54.74
N LYS A 323 1.66 -0.13 -55.33
CA LYS A 323 1.14 1.22 -55.05
C LYS A 323 1.79 2.03 -53.92
N LEU A 324 2.68 2.90 -54.39
CA LEU A 324 3.11 4.15 -53.76
C LEU A 324 1.89 5.01 -53.33
N PRO A 325 1.76 5.41 -52.06
CA PRO A 325 0.94 6.54 -51.69
C PRO A 325 1.75 7.82 -51.85
N THR A 326 1.18 8.72 -52.64
CA THR A 326 1.51 10.14 -52.74
C THR A 326 1.78 10.78 -51.38
N THR A 327 2.82 11.60 -51.37
CA THR A 327 3.26 12.52 -50.33
C THR A 327 2.09 13.25 -49.66
N SER A 328 1.71 12.82 -48.46
CA SER A 328 0.97 13.64 -47.51
C SER A 328 1.95 14.15 -46.46
N GLN A 329 1.97 15.47 -46.28
CA GLN A 329 2.74 16.17 -45.24
C GLN A 329 2.52 15.58 -43.84
N PRO A 330 3.47 15.75 -42.89
CA PRO A 330 3.27 15.32 -41.51
C PRO A 330 2.19 16.21 -40.87
N SER A 331 0.94 15.74 -40.89
CA SER A 331 -0.19 16.42 -40.29
C SER A 331 -0.32 16.04 -38.82
N SER A 332 -0.19 17.05 -37.95
CA SER A 332 -0.55 17.12 -36.52
C SER A 332 -0.01 16.00 -35.61
N GLU A 333 0.84 16.39 -34.66
CA GLU A 333 1.19 15.60 -33.48
C GLU A 333 -0.08 15.08 -32.78
N THR A 334 -0.49 13.85 -33.09
CA THR A 334 -1.51 13.16 -32.33
C THR A 334 -0.87 12.73 -31.04
N THR A 335 -1.20 13.43 -29.95
CA THR A 335 -0.88 12.99 -28.59
C THR A 335 -1.26 11.51 -28.45
N PRO A 336 -0.37 10.64 -27.95
CA PRO A 336 -0.66 9.22 -27.80
C PRO A 336 -1.93 9.03 -26.98
N PRO A 337 -2.75 8.01 -27.28
CA PRO A 337 -3.99 7.76 -26.55
C PRO A 337 -3.70 7.58 -25.05
N PRO A 338 -4.63 8.01 -24.17
CA PRO A 338 -4.41 7.89 -22.73
C PRO A 338 -4.20 6.44 -22.28
N ILE A 339 -3.24 6.21 -21.38
CA ILE A 339 -2.92 4.88 -20.87
C ILE A 339 -3.90 4.52 -19.75
N HIS A 340 -4.65 3.44 -19.90
CA HIS A 340 -5.49 2.90 -18.83
C HIS A 340 -4.62 2.56 -17.62
N SER A 341 -5.00 3.04 -16.44
CA SER A 341 -4.21 2.79 -15.24
C SER A 341 -5.08 2.71 -13.99
N VAL A 342 -4.62 1.92 -13.02
CA VAL A 342 -5.31 1.71 -11.75
C VAL A 342 -4.36 1.98 -10.58
N TYR A 343 -4.86 2.74 -9.60
CA TYR A 343 -4.19 2.96 -8.32
C TYR A 343 -5.06 2.41 -7.19
N VAL A 344 -4.62 1.30 -6.61
CA VAL A 344 -5.22 0.76 -5.38
C VAL A 344 -4.69 1.55 -4.18
N LEU A 345 -5.57 2.29 -3.53
CA LEU A 345 -5.24 3.17 -2.41
C LEU A 345 -4.79 2.34 -1.21
N CYS A 346 -3.69 2.76 -0.59
CA CYS A 346 -3.30 2.26 0.73
C CYS A 346 -3.95 3.10 1.84
N PRO A 347 -4.13 2.56 3.05
CA PRO A 347 -4.61 3.35 4.18
C PRO A 347 -3.57 4.44 4.51
N SER A 348 -3.95 5.72 4.44
CA SER A 348 -3.06 6.87 4.68
C SER A 348 -1.78 6.89 3.81
N PRO A 349 -1.90 7.25 2.51
CA PRO A 349 -0.75 7.44 1.64
C PRO A 349 0.09 8.66 2.05
N PHE A 350 1.36 8.68 1.66
CA PHE A 350 2.22 9.85 1.80
C PHE A 350 1.74 10.97 0.84
N PRO A 351 1.57 12.22 1.30
CA PRO A 351 1.26 13.34 0.41
C PRO A 351 2.24 13.48 -0.76
N GLU A 352 3.53 13.23 -0.51
CA GLU A 352 4.61 13.29 -1.49
C GLU A 352 4.45 12.22 -2.59
N VAL A 353 3.87 11.07 -2.26
CA VAL A 353 3.54 10.02 -3.23
C VAL A 353 2.33 10.44 -4.06
N GLU A 354 1.30 10.99 -3.43
CA GLU A 354 0.12 11.50 -4.16
C GLU A 354 0.50 12.63 -5.13
N ASP A 355 1.34 13.58 -4.69
CA ASP A 355 1.86 14.66 -5.54
C ASP A 355 2.65 14.10 -6.73
N PHE A 356 3.48 13.09 -6.48
CA PHE A 356 4.23 12.40 -7.55
C PHE A 356 3.29 11.67 -8.52
N VAL A 357 2.27 10.97 -8.03
CA VAL A 357 1.25 10.32 -8.86
C VAL A 357 0.53 11.35 -9.73
N GLU A 358 0.09 12.47 -9.16
CA GLU A 358 -0.59 13.54 -9.91
C GLU A 358 0.30 14.17 -10.98
N SER A 359 1.58 14.35 -10.71
CA SER A 359 2.55 14.80 -11.72
C SER A 359 2.71 13.78 -12.85
N SER A 360 2.76 12.48 -12.51
CA SER A 360 2.91 11.37 -13.44
C SER A 360 1.68 11.20 -14.33
N ILE A 361 0.48 11.42 -13.80
CA ILE A 361 -0.77 11.38 -14.60
C ILE A 361 -0.67 12.33 -15.79
N LYS A 362 -0.17 13.54 -15.57
CA LYS A 362 -0.03 14.57 -16.62
C LYS A 362 1.11 14.23 -17.57
N ALA A 363 2.27 13.89 -17.03
CA ALA A 363 3.48 13.66 -17.81
C ALA A 363 3.36 12.46 -18.77
N TYR A 364 2.65 11.40 -18.35
CA TYR A 364 2.48 10.16 -19.10
C TYR A 364 1.08 9.99 -19.74
N ASN A 365 0.22 11.01 -19.68
CA ASN A 365 -1.16 10.96 -20.17
C ASN A 365 -1.95 9.75 -19.64
N LEU A 366 -1.99 9.59 -18.31
CA LEU A 366 -2.66 8.46 -17.67
C LEU A 366 -4.16 8.70 -17.52
N ARG A 367 -4.97 7.69 -17.85
CA ARG A 367 -6.36 7.56 -17.41
C ARG A 367 -6.41 6.76 -16.10
N LEU A 368 -6.00 7.39 -15.00
CA LEU A 368 -5.84 6.75 -13.70
C LEU A 368 -7.16 6.68 -12.92
N VAL A 369 -7.57 5.48 -12.55
CA VAL A 369 -8.70 5.24 -11.64
C VAL A 369 -8.19 4.86 -10.25
N ARG A 370 -8.67 5.58 -9.23
CA ARG A 370 -8.38 5.27 -7.83
C ARG A 370 -9.45 4.36 -7.25
N VAL A 371 -9.03 3.24 -6.67
CA VAL A 371 -9.91 2.23 -6.08
C VAL A 371 -9.45 1.88 -4.68
N SER A 372 -10.38 1.49 -3.81
CA SER A 372 -10.11 1.17 -2.40
C SER A 372 -10.53 -0.27 -2.07
N GLY A 373 -10.04 -0.78 -0.95
CA GLY A 373 -10.32 -2.13 -0.47
C GLY A 373 -9.17 -3.10 -0.78
N SER A 374 -9.38 -4.37 -0.46
CA SER A 374 -8.40 -5.42 -0.74
C SER A 374 -8.11 -5.51 -2.24
N MET A 375 -6.89 -5.92 -2.61
CA MET A 375 -6.43 -5.90 -4.01
C MET A 375 -7.40 -6.58 -4.98
N ARG A 376 -7.99 -7.71 -4.59
CA ARG A 376 -9.00 -8.42 -5.39
C ARG A 376 -10.28 -7.60 -5.60
N ILE A 377 -10.81 -7.01 -4.53
CA ILE A 377 -12.04 -6.20 -4.57
C ILE A 377 -11.78 -4.91 -5.34
N ALA A 378 -10.65 -4.27 -5.09
CA ALA A 378 -10.25 -3.04 -5.76
C ALA A 378 -10.06 -3.25 -7.28
N LEU A 379 -9.45 -4.36 -7.70
CA LEU A 379 -9.36 -4.71 -9.12
C LEU A 379 -10.73 -4.97 -9.74
N GLN A 380 -11.63 -5.69 -9.06
CA GLN A 380 -13.00 -5.86 -9.56
C GLN A 380 -13.72 -4.52 -9.68
N ALA A 381 -13.65 -3.67 -8.65
CA ALA A 381 -14.24 -2.34 -8.65
C ALA A 381 -13.70 -1.47 -9.79
N TYR A 382 -12.41 -1.60 -10.12
CA TYR A 382 -11.81 -0.95 -11.28
C TYR A 382 -12.44 -1.42 -12.59
N LEU A 383 -12.56 -2.73 -12.80
CA LEU A 383 -13.15 -3.29 -14.03
C LEU A 383 -14.65 -2.95 -14.18
N ASP A 384 -15.34 -2.70 -13.08
CA ASP A 384 -16.73 -2.26 -13.06
C ASP A 384 -16.90 -0.77 -13.39
N THR A 385 -15.81 0.02 -13.41
CA THR A 385 -15.84 1.43 -13.86
C THR A 385 -15.91 1.54 -15.37
N GLN A 386 -16.37 2.69 -15.87
CA GLN A 386 -16.40 2.97 -17.32
C GLN A 386 -14.99 2.92 -17.93
N GLU A 387 -13.97 3.35 -17.18
CA GLU A 387 -12.58 3.40 -17.63
C GLU A 387 -11.86 2.05 -17.53
N GLY A 388 -12.32 1.14 -16.67
CA GLY A 388 -11.78 -0.23 -16.56
C GLY A 388 -12.53 -1.27 -17.39
N GLN A 389 -13.73 -0.94 -17.87
CA GLN A 389 -14.52 -1.85 -18.69
C GLN A 389 -13.79 -2.22 -19.98
N GLY A 390 -13.62 -3.53 -20.22
CA GLY A 390 -12.94 -4.06 -21.40
C GLY A 390 -11.43 -4.26 -21.24
N VAL A 391 -10.85 -3.89 -20.09
CA VAL A 391 -9.47 -4.25 -19.75
C VAL A 391 -9.37 -5.76 -19.57
N GLU A 392 -8.40 -6.37 -20.25
CA GLU A 392 -8.13 -7.82 -20.23
C GLU A 392 -6.76 -8.16 -19.63
N ALA A 393 -5.85 -7.18 -19.58
CA ALA A 393 -4.50 -7.37 -19.06
C ALA A 393 -4.03 -6.16 -18.23
N VAL A 394 -3.16 -6.42 -17.25
CA VAL A 394 -2.58 -5.40 -16.36
C VAL A 394 -1.08 -5.58 -16.18
N LEU A 395 -0.31 -4.51 -16.40
CA LEU A 395 1.12 -4.46 -16.08
C LEU A 395 1.31 -4.29 -14.57
N VAL A 396 2.17 -5.12 -13.98
CA VAL A 396 2.41 -5.15 -12.52
C VAL A 396 3.91 -5.13 -12.23
N GLY A 397 4.33 -4.20 -11.37
CA GLY A 397 5.74 -3.97 -10.98
C GLY A 397 6.32 -4.96 -9.96
N THR A 398 5.78 -6.17 -9.86
CA THR A 398 6.30 -7.21 -8.96
C THR A 398 7.59 -7.80 -9.52
N ARG A 399 8.59 -7.98 -8.66
CA ARG A 399 9.87 -8.65 -8.92
C ARG A 399 9.94 -9.99 -8.18
N ARG A 400 10.84 -10.89 -8.57
CA ARG A 400 10.99 -12.23 -7.96
C ARG A 400 11.24 -12.18 -6.45
N ASN A 401 11.95 -11.16 -5.99
CA ASN A 401 12.33 -11.01 -4.58
C ASN A 401 11.24 -10.32 -3.74
N ASP A 402 10.14 -9.88 -4.36
CA ASP A 402 9.00 -9.34 -3.65
C ASP A 402 8.16 -10.47 -3.02
N PRO A 403 7.37 -10.19 -1.96
CA PRO A 403 6.44 -11.15 -1.40
C PRO A 403 5.55 -11.77 -2.48
N HIS A 404 5.48 -13.11 -2.51
CA HIS A 404 4.74 -13.91 -3.49
C HIS A 404 5.27 -13.85 -4.95
N GLY A 405 6.38 -13.17 -5.23
CA GLY A 405 6.93 -12.99 -6.58
C GLY A 405 7.74 -14.16 -7.14
N ALA A 406 8.30 -15.03 -6.28
CA ALA A 406 9.33 -15.99 -6.68
C ALA A 406 8.91 -16.97 -7.80
N LYS A 407 7.64 -17.37 -7.83
CA LYS A 407 7.09 -18.37 -8.77
C LYS A 407 6.30 -17.75 -9.93
N LEU A 408 6.26 -16.43 -10.04
CA LEU A 408 5.53 -15.77 -11.12
C LEU A 408 6.25 -15.92 -12.46
N ASP A 409 5.46 -16.03 -13.52
CA ASP A 409 5.90 -15.98 -14.91
C ASP A 409 5.70 -14.56 -15.49
N PHE A 410 6.25 -14.28 -16.68
CA PHE A 410 6.13 -12.99 -17.34
C PHE A 410 4.69 -12.64 -17.72
N LEU A 411 3.89 -13.64 -18.09
CA LEU A 411 2.49 -13.53 -18.48
C LEU A 411 1.72 -14.61 -17.72
N GLN A 412 0.88 -14.20 -16.77
CA GLN A 412 0.16 -15.14 -15.93
C GLN A 412 -1.24 -14.64 -15.59
N HIS A 413 -2.25 -15.46 -15.81
CA HIS A 413 -3.60 -15.14 -15.36
C HIS A 413 -3.66 -14.98 -13.83
N CYS A 414 -4.59 -14.15 -13.36
CA CYS A 414 -4.91 -14.11 -11.95
C CYS A 414 -5.42 -15.48 -11.46
N ASP A 415 -5.22 -15.74 -10.16
CA ASP A 415 -5.61 -17.02 -9.54
C ASP A 415 -7.13 -17.19 -9.51
N PRO A 416 -7.66 -18.43 -9.43
CA PRO A 416 -9.09 -18.67 -9.33
C PRO A 416 -9.76 -17.82 -8.24
N GLY A 417 -10.87 -17.17 -8.59
CA GLY A 417 -11.59 -16.24 -7.73
C GLY A 417 -11.21 -14.77 -7.94
N TRP A 418 -10.04 -14.46 -8.49
CA TRP A 418 -9.71 -13.10 -8.92
C TRP A 418 -10.40 -12.75 -10.24
N PRO A 419 -10.49 -11.45 -10.59
CA PRO A 419 -10.96 -11.05 -11.91
C PRO A 419 -10.14 -11.73 -13.02
N ASN A 420 -10.80 -12.07 -14.13
CA ASN A 420 -10.15 -12.72 -15.27
C ASN A 420 -9.28 -11.73 -16.04
N LEU A 421 -8.07 -11.48 -15.50
CA LEU A 421 -7.07 -10.61 -16.06
C LEU A 421 -5.77 -11.38 -16.29
N LEU A 422 -5.08 -11.04 -17.37
CA LEU A 422 -3.69 -11.43 -17.58
C LEU A 422 -2.78 -10.44 -16.85
N ARG A 423 -1.94 -10.92 -15.94
CA ARG A 423 -0.88 -10.11 -15.33
C ARG A 423 0.36 -10.17 -16.21
N VAL A 424 0.88 -9.00 -16.54
CA VAL A 424 2.10 -8.82 -17.34
C VAL A 424 3.19 -8.31 -16.40
N HIS A 425 4.31 -9.01 -16.31
CA HIS A 425 5.40 -8.71 -15.37
C HIS A 425 6.73 -8.40 -16.09
N PRO A 426 6.87 -7.22 -16.74
CA PRO A 426 8.06 -6.91 -17.55
C PRO A 426 9.38 -6.87 -16.77
N ILE A 427 9.32 -6.50 -15.49
CA ILE A 427 10.52 -6.34 -14.66
C ILE A 427 10.68 -7.48 -13.66
N ILE A 428 10.03 -8.63 -13.86
CA ILE A 428 10.01 -9.71 -12.85
C ILE A 428 11.41 -10.14 -12.39
N ASN A 429 12.37 -10.16 -13.30
CA ASN A 429 13.75 -10.57 -13.04
C ASN A 429 14.66 -9.44 -12.55
N TRP A 430 14.17 -8.21 -12.41
CA TRP A 430 14.99 -7.05 -12.04
C TRP A 430 15.36 -7.09 -10.56
N SER A 431 16.61 -6.76 -10.27
CA SER A 431 17.11 -6.55 -8.91
C SER A 431 16.85 -5.12 -8.42
N TYR A 432 16.99 -4.90 -7.11
CA TYR A 432 16.92 -3.57 -6.51
C TYR A 432 17.91 -2.59 -7.14
N VAL A 433 19.15 -3.03 -7.35
CA VAL A 433 20.22 -2.21 -7.92
C VAL A 433 19.88 -1.79 -9.35
N GLN A 434 19.38 -2.71 -10.17
CA GLN A 434 19.02 -2.43 -11.56
C GLN A 434 17.85 -1.44 -11.69
N VAL A 435 16.88 -1.49 -10.77
CA VAL A 435 15.79 -0.49 -10.71
C VAL A 435 16.36 0.92 -10.55
N TRP A 436 17.31 1.10 -9.63
CA TRP A 436 17.94 2.40 -9.41
C TRP A 436 18.92 2.80 -10.52
N GLU A 437 19.68 1.84 -11.04
CA GLU A 437 20.58 2.05 -12.17
C GLU A 437 19.81 2.58 -13.38
N TYR A 438 18.62 2.03 -13.66
CA TYR A 438 17.73 2.52 -14.71
C TYR A 438 17.18 3.91 -14.41
N LEU A 439 16.52 4.11 -13.27
CA LEU A 439 15.88 5.38 -12.93
C LEU A 439 16.87 6.55 -12.95
N ARG A 440 18.09 6.32 -12.47
CA ARG A 440 19.14 7.34 -12.37
C ARG A 440 20.15 7.30 -13.51
N HIS A 441 19.94 6.47 -14.52
CA HIS A 441 20.87 6.36 -15.63
C HIS A 441 21.09 7.76 -16.26
N PRO A 442 22.33 8.19 -16.53
CA PRO A 442 22.60 9.56 -17.04
C PRO A 442 21.88 9.91 -18.35
N ARG A 443 21.54 8.91 -19.16
CA ARG A 443 20.77 9.07 -20.40
C ARG A 443 19.24 9.11 -20.19
N LEU A 444 18.73 8.58 -19.07
CA LEU A 444 17.29 8.47 -18.79
C LEU A 444 16.82 9.54 -17.79
N LYS A 445 17.47 9.63 -16.62
CA LYS A 445 17.10 10.59 -15.55
C LYS A 445 15.59 10.59 -15.25
N VAL A 446 15.01 9.41 -15.10
CA VAL A 446 13.56 9.23 -14.89
C VAL A 446 13.15 9.84 -13.56
N PRO A 447 12.17 10.78 -13.52
CA PRO A 447 11.67 11.32 -12.27
C PRO A 447 11.08 10.24 -11.37
N TYR A 448 11.36 10.32 -10.06
CA TYR A 448 10.81 9.42 -9.04
C TYR A 448 10.41 10.21 -7.78
N CYS A 449 9.61 9.59 -6.91
CA CYS A 449 9.18 10.22 -5.65
C CYS A 449 10.38 10.58 -4.75
N HIS A 450 10.49 11.84 -4.35
CA HIS A 450 11.66 12.35 -3.62
C HIS A 450 11.87 11.73 -2.22
N LEU A 451 10.87 11.07 -1.64
CA LEU A 451 11.06 10.30 -0.39
C LEU A 451 12.19 9.26 -0.50
N TYR A 452 12.46 8.77 -1.72
CA TYR A 452 13.60 7.88 -1.94
C TYR A 452 14.95 8.59 -1.71
N ASP A 453 15.07 9.89 -1.98
CA ASP A 453 16.28 10.66 -1.67
C ASP A 453 16.45 10.84 -0.15
N ASP A 454 15.34 10.84 0.60
CA ASP A 454 15.32 10.97 2.06
C ASP A 454 15.65 9.68 2.81
N GLY A 455 15.89 8.57 2.11
CA GLY A 455 16.30 7.28 2.68
C GLY A 455 15.17 6.27 2.88
N TYR A 456 13.97 6.52 2.33
CA TYR A 456 12.96 5.48 2.22
C TYR A 456 13.32 4.52 1.09
N THR A 457 13.23 3.21 1.27
CA THR A 457 13.57 2.22 0.24
C THR A 457 12.37 1.46 -0.30
N SER A 458 11.24 1.54 0.39
CA SER A 458 9.96 0.91 0.04
C SER A 458 8.82 1.78 0.56
N LEU A 459 7.86 2.16 -0.29
CA LEU A 459 6.78 3.12 0.03
C LEU A 459 5.39 2.48 0.14
N GLY A 460 4.64 2.82 1.17
CA GLY A 460 3.26 2.34 1.41
C GLY A 460 2.59 3.29 2.38
N SER A 461 1.95 2.80 3.44
CA SER A 461 1.23 3.67 4.35
C SER A 461 2.16 4.48 5.26
N THR A 462 1.79 5.72 5.56
CA THR A 462 2.59 6.63 6.40
C THR A 462 2.89 6.07 7.79
N TYR A 463 2.00 5.27 8.35
CA TYR A 463 2.12 4.74 9.72
C TYR A 463 3.02 3.50 9.83
N ASN A 464 3.27 2.78 8.73
CA ASN A 464 4.04 1.53 8.75
C ASN A 464 5.29 1.56 7.85
N THR A 465 5.69 2.76 7.45
CA THR A 465 6.80 3.00 6.53
C THR A 465 7.76 4.01 7.14
N PHE A 466 9.00 3.59 7.35
CA PHE A 466 10.07 4.38 7.93
C PHE A 466 11.28 4.39 6.98
N LYS A 467 12.18 5.35 7.20
CA LYS A 467 13.48 5.38 6.52
C LYS A 467 14.25 4.09 6.82
N ASN A 468 15.02 3.62 5.85
CA ASN A 468 15.71 2.35 6.00
C ASN A 468 16.84 2.48 7.03
N PRO A 469 16.88 1.65 8.10
CA PRO A 469 17.95 1.72 9.10
C PRO A 469 19.34 1.46 8.51
N ALA A 470 19.45 0.60 7.49
CA ALA A 470 20.73 0.32 6.82
C ALA A 470 21.33 1.53 6.07
N LEU A 471 20.55 2.60 5.90
CA LEU A 471 20.98 3.85 5.28
C LEU A 471 21.28 4.95 6.30
N GLN A 472 21.12 4.70 7.59
CA GLN A 472 21.36 5.68 8.62
C GLN A 472 22.85 6.03 8.72
N ILE A 473 23.15 7.31 8.85
CA ILE A 473 24.47 7.84 9.15
C ILE A 473 24.41 8.39 10.58
N SER A 474 25.03 7.67 11.51
CA SER A 474 25.13 8.07 12.91
C SER A 474 26.25 9.10 13.09
N SER A 475 25.90 10.24 13.69
CA SER A 475 26.86 11.27 14.10
C SER A 475 26.74 11.48 15.61
N PRO A 476 27.85 11.51 16.38
CA PRO A 476 27.80 11.70 17.83
C PRO A 476 27.32 13.10 18.24
N THR A 477 27.26 14.07 17.31
CA THR A 477 26.97 15.48 17.61
C THR A 477 25.75 16.03 16.85
N SER A 478 25.04 15.20 16.08
CA SER A 478 23.94 15.66 15.22
C SER A 478 22.84 14.61 15.13
N PRO A 479 21.58 15.02 14.88
CA PRO A 479 20.50 14.08 14.63
C PRO A 479 20.87 13.14 13.47
N PRO A 480 20.39 11.88 13.49
CA PRO A 480 20.70 10.92 12.44
C PRO A 480 20.26 11.47 11.08
N THR A 481 21.10 11.25 10.08
CA THR A 481 20.78 11.54 8.67
C THR A 481 20.70 10.22 7.92
N TRP A 482 20.12 10.22 6.72
CA TRP A 482 19.99 9.02 5.91
C TRP A 482 20.59 9.23 4.54
N LYS A 483 21.29 8.21 4.05
CA LYS A 483 21.65 8.13 2.64
C LYS A 483 20.39 7.90 1.80
N PRO A 484 20.40 8.32 0.53
CA PRO A 484 19.31 8.05 -0.40
C PRO A 484 19.16 6.55 -0.68
N ALA A 485 17.97 6.14 -1.13
CA ALA A 485 17.58 4.75 -1.36
C ALA A 485 18.55 3.97 -2.25
N TYR A 486 19.02 4.61 -3.32
CA TYR A 486 19.97 4.02 -4.28
C TYR A 486 21.37 3.78 -3.71
N ALA A 487 21.65 4.20 -2.47
CA ALA A 487 22.88 3.85 -1.76
C ALA A 487 22.77 2.52 -0.99
N LEU A 488 21.61 1.85 -1.01
CA LEU A 488 21.43 0.55 -0.38
C LEU A 488 22.09 -0.54 -1.25
N GLU A 489 23.16 -1.14 -0.73
CA GLU A 489 23.92 -2.19 -1.43
C GLU A 489 23.21 -3.56 -1.36
N ASP A 490 22.67 -3.90 -0.20
CA ASP A 490 21.94 -5.16 0.01
C ASP A 490 20.43 -4.97 -0.25
N GLY A 491 20.00 -5.37 -1.45
CA GLY A 491 18.59 -5.33 -1.85
C GLY A 491 17.65 -6.18 -0.97
N SER A 492 18.15 -7.16 -0.21
CA SER A 492 17.30 -7.94 0.70
C SER A 492 16.74 -7.09 1.86
N LEU A 493 17.43 -5.99 2.19
CA LEU A 493 17.04 -5.04 3.21
C LEU A 493 16.07 -3.96 2.69
N GLU A 494 15.62 -4.04 1.43
CA GLU A 494 14.74 -3.04 0.83
C GLU A 494 13.49 -2.75 1.69
N ARG A 495 12.94 -3.78 2.36
CA ARG A 495 11.75 -3.67 3.20
C ARG A 495 12.06 -3.53 4.69
N ALA A 496 13.31 -3.30 5.08
CA ALA A 496 13.70 -3.16 6.49
C ALA A 496 13.00 -1.99 7.21
N GLY A 497 12.65 -0.94 6.47
CA GLY A 497 11.84 0.18 6.96
C GLY A 497 10.32 -0.10 7.05
N ARG A 498 9.86 -1.34 6.85
CA ARG A 498 8.43 -1.71 6.90
C ARG A 498 8.06 -2.39 8.22
N GLY A 499 6.87 -2.06 8.74
CA GLY A 499 6.35 -2.63 9.99
C GLY A 499 7.23 -2.31 11.20
N ASN A 500 7.31 -3.23 12.18
CA ASN A 500 8.11 -3.05 13.39
C ASN A 500 9.65 -3.07 13.17
N GLY A 501 10.11 -3.34 11.94
CA GLY A 501 11.54 -3.46 11.59
C GLY A 501 12.35 -2.16 11.70
N GLY A 502 11.70 -0.98 11.60
CA GLY A 502 12.34 0.32 11.76
C GLY A 502 12.78 0.65 13.20
N ARG A 503 12.51 -0.25 14.17
CA ARG A 503 12.76 -0.03 15.61
C ARG A 503 13.87 -0.87 16.21
N LEU A 504 14.56 -1.68 15.41
CA LEU A 504 15.60 -2.59 15.90
C LEU A 504 16.85 -1.88 16.48
N GLU A 505 16.99 -0.56 16.34
CA GLU A 505 18.21 0.15 16.76
C GLU A 505 18.16 0.91 18.09
N ASN A 506 17.05 0.93 18.83
CA ASN A 506 17.05 1.54 20.18
C ASN A 506 17.39 0.56 21.32
N LYS A 507 17.85 -0.66 21.01
CA LYS A 507 18.18 -1.68 22.03
C LYS A 507 19.67 -2.04 22.14
N ALA A 508 20.56 -1.49 21.30
CA ALA A 508 21.98 -1.86 21.32
C ALA A 508 22.85 -1.01 22.29
N GLU A 509 22.33 0.09 22.85
CA GLU A 509 23.08 0.94 23.79
C GLU A 509 22.68 0.71 25.25
N THR A 510 22.72 -0.53 25.77
CA THR A 510 22.75 -0.75 27.24
C THR A 510 23.27 -2.12 27.68
N GLU A 511 24.38 -2.61 27.12
CA GLU A 511 25.14 -3.68 27.80
C GLU A 511 26.62 -3.32 27.88
N VAL A 512 26.98 -2.52 28.88
CA VAL A 512 28.35 -2.48 29.42
C VAL A 512 28.40 -3.50 30.55
N SER A 513 29.05 -4.64 30.31
CA SER A 513 29.35 -5.63 31.34
C SER A 513 30.33 -5.07 32.37
N PRO A 514 30.11 -5.24 33.69
CA PRO A 514 31.12 -4.92 34.68
C PRO A 514 32.19 -6.02 34.70
N LEU A 515 33.41 -5.66 34.32
CA LEU A 515 34.62 -6.44 34.54
C LEU A 515 34.79 -6.70 36.05
N ALA A 516 35.06 -7.96 36.36
CA ALA A 516 35.41 -8.43 37.68
C ALA A 516 36.72 -7.81 38.16
N ASN A 517 36.70 -7.13 39.31
CA ASN A 517 37.91 -6.85 40.08
C ASN A 517 38.10 -7.98 41.09
N GLY A 518 39.10 -8.82 40.83
CA GLY A 518 39.76 -9.64 41.83
C GLY A 518 41.16 -9.09 42.07
N THR A 519 41.40 -8.57 43.27
CA THR A 519 42.54 -8.84 44.18
C THR A 519 42.31 -8.05 45.46
#